data_AF-A0A3A4PBN9-F1
#
_entry.id   AF-A0A3A4PBN9-F1
#
_cell.length_a   1.000
_cell.length_b   1.000
_cell.length_c   1.000
_cell.angle_alpha   90.00
_cell.angle_beta   90.00
_cell.angle_gamma   90.00
#
_symmetry.space_group_name_H-M   'P 1'
#
loop_
_entity.id
_entity.type
_entity.pdbx_description
1 polymer ?
#
loop_
_entity_poly.entity_id
_entity_poly.type
_entity_poly.pdbx_seq_one_letter_code
_entity_poly.pdbx_strand_id
1 'polypeptide(L)'
;MKVGSSKTKLAQGMLEILIQLPPGSSNLKEAVVARLGLLGEMSPTRDIDEAWKQTKKKAAKDYPDRFLLNDRMVLQWNDGKTVPLDKNISAVNFKKLNHLARRENCSVDKLISTLIKSYEKGICR
;
A
#
# COMPACT_ATOMS: atom_id res chain seq x y z
N MET A 1 16.08 22.53 -26.16
CA MET A 1 16.38 22.15 -24.76
C MET A 1 15.30 21.20 -24.26
N LYS A 2 15.64 19.93 -23.98
CA LYS A 2 14.68 18.87 -23.61
C LYS A 2 14.31 18.95 -22.13
N VAL A 3 13.04 19.22 -21.83
CA VAL A 3 12.42 19.29 -20.48
C VAL A 3 12.31 17.90 -19.79
N GLY A 4 13.07 16.89 -20.26
CA GLY A 4 13.01 15.51 -19.76
C GLY A 4 13.93 15.20 -18.57
N SER A 5 14.89 16.07 -18.25
CA SER A 5 15.90 15.82 -17.21
C SER A 5 15.43 16.17 -15.79
N SER A 6 14.44 17.04 -15.64
CA SER A 6 13.95 17.47 -14.31
C SER A 6 13.16 16.36 -13.60
N LYS A 7 12.27 15.66 -14.32
CA LYS A 7 11.37 14.65 -13.75
C LYS A 7 12.11 13.42 -13.20
N THR A 8 13.09 12.93 -13.95
CA THR A 8 13.91 11.77 -13.55
C THR A 8 14.78 12.11 -12.33
N LYS A 9 15.33 13.33 -12.28
CA LYS A 9 16.08 13.82 -11.12
C LYS A 9 15.17 13.97 -9.90
N LEU A 10 13.94 14.47 -10.10
CA LEU A 10 12.95 14.59 -9.04
C LEU A 10 12.57 13.21 -8.48
N ALA A 11 12.28 12.23 -9.33
CA ALA A 11 11.96 10.86 -8.91
C ALA A 11 13.12 10.16 -8.19
N GLN A 12 14.36 10.44 -8.61
CA GLN A 12 15.58 9.92 -7.97
C GLN A 12 15.79 10.56 -6.60
N GLY A 13 15.67 11.88 -6.48
CA GLY A 13 15.76 12.58 -5.18
C GLY A 13 14.65 12.13 -4.22
N MET A 14 13.42 11.94 -4.73
CA MET A 14 12.33 11.36 -3.94
C MET A 14 12.67 9.96 -3.41
N LEU A 15 13.32 9.12 -4.21
CA LEU A 15 13.72 7.77 -3.80
C LEU A 15 14.80 7.80 -2.72
N GLU A 16 15.80 8.67 -2.86
CA GLU A 16 16.89 8.81 -1.91
C GLU A 16 16.39 9.26 -0.53
N ILE A 17 15.47 10.23 -0.51
CA ILE A 17 14.81 10.68 0.71
C ILE A 17 13.96 9.56 1.31
N LEU A 18 13.20 8.84 0.48
CA LEU A 18 12.31 7.77 0.90
C LEU A 18 13.08 6.64 1.63
N ILE A 19 14.26 6.26 1.14
CA ILE A 19 15.10 5.22 1.76
C ILE A 19 15.66 5.64 3.11
N GLN A 20 15.83 6.95 3.33
CA GLN A 20 16.32 7.53 4.58
C GLN A 20 15.23 7.75 5.62
N LEU A 21 13.94 7.56 5.26
CA LEU A 21 12.87 7.67 6.23
C LEU A 21 12.96 6.56 7.28
N PRO A 22 12.57 6.84 8.54
CA PRO A 22 12.53 5.81 9.57
C PRO A 22 11.43 4.77 9.25
N PRO A 23 11.64 3.50 9.65
CA PRO A 23 10.65 2.44 9.45
C PRO A 23 9.33 2.78 10.13
N GLY A 24 8.21 2.39 9.52
CA GLY A 24 6.86 2.69 10.03
C GLY A 24 6.39 4.13 9.79
N SER A 25 7.10 4.94 9.00
CA SER A 25 6.64 6.29 8.65
C SER A 25 5.31 6.25 7.89
N SER A 26 4.32 6.98 8.38
CA SER A 26 3.06 7.22 7.66
C SER A 26 3.20 8.40 6.69
N ASN A 27 2.28 8.53 5.72
CA ASN A 27 2.26 9.66 4.78
C ASN A 27 3.58 9.86 4.01
N LEU A 28 4.09 8.78 3.43
CA LEU A 28 5.41 8.74 2.77
C LEU A 28 5.58 9.80 1.68
N LYS A 29 4.52 10.09 0.94
CA LYS A 29 4.57 11.09 -0.13
C LYS A 29 4.81 12.47 0.45
N GLU A 30 4.02 12.86 1.44
CA GLU A 30 4.08 14.15 2.09
C GLU A 30 5.41 14.34 2.81
N ALA A 31 5.89 13.30 3.49
CA ALA A 31 7.20 13.30 4.16
C ALA A 31 8.36 13.47 3.17
N VAL A 32 8.29 12.83 2.00
CA VAL A 32 9.30 12.96 0.94
C VAL A 32 9.24 14.35 0.30
N VAL A 33 8.05 14.86 0.01
CA VAL A 33 7.86 16.20 -0.58
C VAL A 33 8.31 17.31 0.36
N ALA A 34 8.06 17.19 1.66
CA ALA A 34 8.54 18.15 2.65
C ALA A 34 10.08 18.17 2.75
N ARG A 35 10.74 17.04 2.49
CA ARG A 35 12.20 16.88 2.54
C ARG A 35 12.91 17.12 1.20
N LEU A 36 12.15 17.30 0.12
CA LEU A 36 12.66 17.66 -1.21
C LEU A 36 13.20 19.10 -1.27
N GLY A 37 12.83 19.94 -0.30
CA GLY A 37 13.26 21.35 -0.23
C GLY A 37 12.88 22.13 -1.48
N LEU A 38 13.81 22.97 -1.97
CA LEU A 38 13.61 23.83 -3.14
C LEU A 38 13.14 23.06 -4.40
N LEU A 39 13.58 21.81 -4.59
CA LEU A 39 13.17 20.99 -5.74
C LEU A 39 11.68 20.62 -5.71
N GLY A 40 11.12 20.48 -4.51
CA GLY A 40 9.68 20.26 -4.32
C GLY A 40 8.89 21.54 -4.52
N GLU A 41 9.34 22.65 -3.93
CA GLU A 41 8.65 23.94 -3.97
C GLU A 41 8.59 24.55 -5.37
N MET A 42 9.62 24.36 -6.19
CA MET A 42 9.68 24.88 -7.56
C MET A 42 9.04 23.96 -8.60
N SER A 43 8.57 22.77 -8.20
CA SER A 43 7.99 21.79 -9.12
C SER A 43 6.46 21.91 -9.15
N PRO A 44 5.82 21.88 -10.34
CA PRO A 44 4.37 21.79 -10.44
C PRO A 44 3.86 20.51 -9.78
N THR A 45 2.71 20.56 -9.12
CA THR A 45 2.06 19.40 -8.47
C THR A 45 1.95 18.20 -9.40
N ARG A 46 1.67 18.44 -10.70
CA ARG A 46 1.61 17.37 -11.72
C ARG A 46 2.92 16.61 -11.86
N ASP A 47 4.05 17.31 -11.86
CA ASP A 47 5.36 16.70 -12.05
C ASP A 47 5.81 15.96 -10.77
N ILE A 48 5.43 16.48 -9.59
CA ILE A 48 5.58 15.79 -8.30
C ILE A 48 4.79 14.47 -8.30
N ASP A 49 3.55 14.49 -8.76
CA ASP A 49 2.70 13.29 -8.81
C ASP A 49 3.23 12.23 -9.77
N GLU A 50 3.71 12.65 -10.94
CA GLU A 50 4.36 11.75 -11.90
C GLU A 50 5.66 11.16 -11.35
N ALA A 51 6.52 11.99 -10.76
CA ALA A 51 7.75 11.54 -10.13
C ALA A 51 7.44 10.56 -8.99
N TRP A 52 6.45 10.86 -8.15
CA TRP A 52 6.02 9.97 -7.07
C TRP A 52 5.51 8.61 -7.60
N LYS A 53 4.75 8.58 -8.69
CA LYS A 53 4.33 7.31 -9.32
C LYS A 53 5.52 6.46 -9.74
N GLN A 54 6.58 7.07 -10.27
CA GLN A 54 7.81 6.36 -10.65
C GLN A 54 8.58 5.88 -9.41
N THR A 55 8.75 6.76 -8.41
CA THR A 55 9.42 6.46 -7.15
C THR A 55 8.77 5.28 -6.43
N LYS A 56 7.43 5.24 -6.32
CA LYS A 56 6.74 4.11 -5.68
C LYS A 56 7.03 2.77 -6.35
N LYS A 57 6.97 2.71 -7.68
CA LYS A 57 7.26 1.49 -8.43
C LYS A 57 8.71 1.04 -8.26
N LYS A 58 9.64 2.00 -8.29
CA LYS A 58 11.06 1.74 -8.12
C LYS A 58 11.39 1.29 -6.69
N ALA A 59 10.83 1.96 -5.68
CA ALA A 59 11.01 1.60 -4.28
C ALA A 59 10.51 0.19 -3.95
N ALA A 60 9.32 -0.19 -4.41
CA ALA A 60 8.78 -1.53 -4.20
C ALA A 60 9.55 -2.63 -4.96
N LYS A 61 10.17 -2.28 -6.10
CA LYS A 61 10.97 -3.21 -6.91
C LYS A 61 12.38 -3.41 -6.35
N ASP A 62 13.05 -2.30 -6.03
CA ASP A 62 14.47 -2.29 -5.67
C ASP A 62 14.68 -2.54 -4.17
N TYR A 63 13.66 -2.29 -3.33
CA TYR A 63 13.71 -2.46 -1.87
C TYR A 63 12.45 -3.17 -1.34
N PRO A 64 12.14 -4.41 -1.81
CA PRO A 64 10.94 -5.14 -1.41
C PRO A 64 10.91 -5.47 0.10
N ASP A 65 12.08 -5.56 0.73
CA ASP A 65 12.19 -5.81 2.18
C ASP A 65 11.76 -4.60 3.03
N ARG A 66 11.68 -3.41 2.43
CA ARG A 66 11.34 -2.16 3.13
C ARG A 66 10.05 -1.54 2.65
N PHE A 67 9.69 -1.70 1.39
CA PHE A 67 8.52 -1.08 0.81
C PHE A 67 7.66 -2.08 0.06
N LEU A 68 6.35 -1.97 0.27
CA LEU A 68 5.35 -2.76 -0.42
C LEU A 68 4.34 -1.84 -1.09
N LEU A 69 3.98 -2.17 -2.33
CA LEU A 69 2.87 -1.53 -3.03
C LEU A 69 1.62 -2.35 -2.76
N ASN A 70 0.64 -1.73 -2.11
CA ASN A 70 -0.65 -2.39 -1.92
C ASN A 70 -1.49 -2.33 -3.20
N ASP A 71 -2.63 -3.02 -3.17
CA ASP A 71 -3.54 -3.15 -4.30
C ASP A 71 -4.14 -1.82 -4.80
N ARG A 72 -4.13 -0.80 -3.96
CA ARG A 72 -4.58 0.56 -4.31
C ARG A 72 -3.44 1.42 -4.87
N MET A 73 -2.30 0.80 -5.19
CA MET A 73 -1.08 1.47 -5.65
C MET A 73 -0.54 2.50 -4.63
N VAL A 74 -0.82 2.28 -3.34
CA VAL A 74 -0.28 3.08 -2.24
C VAL A 74 0.97 2.37 -1.72
N LEU A 75 2.06 3.11 -1.64
CA LEU A 75 3.32 2.62 -1.10
C LEU A 75 3.22 2.63 0.43
N GLN A 76 3.58 1.52 1.05
CA GLN A 76 3.60 1.34 2.50
C GLN A 76 4.94 0.77 2.92
N TRP A 77 5.32 0.97 4.18
CA TRP A 77 6.44 0.24 4.75
C TRP A 77 6.10 -1.24 4.86
N ASN A 78 7.09 -2.07 4.56
CA ASN A 78 7.05 -3.49 4.81
C ASN A 78 7.45 -3.73 6.26
N ASP A 79 6.50 -3.54 7.18
CA ASP A 79 6.71 -3.71 8.61
C ASP A 79 6.73 -5.20 9.04
N GLY A 80 6.79 -6.14 8.08
CA GLY A 80 6.66 -7.59 8.31
C GLY A 80 5.28 -8.04 8.82
N LYS A 81 4.41 -7.09 9.19
CA LYS A 81 3.02 -7.32 9.62
C LYS A 81 2.02 -7.21 8.48
N THR A 82 2.39 -6.58 7.38
CA THR A 82 1.57 -6.46 6.17
C THR A 82 1.62 -7.76 5.40
N VAL A 83 0.86 -8.75 5.90
CA VAL A 83 0.60 -9.99 5.16
C VAL A 83 -0.07 -9.59 3.84
N PRO A 84 0.47 -9.99 2.68
CA PRO A 84 -0.19 -9.75 1.41
C PRO A 84 -1.61 -10.30 1.49
N LEU A 85 -2.60 -9.46 1.17
CA LEU A 85 -4.00 -9.86 1.20
C LEU A 85 -4.20 -11.03 0.25
N ASP A 86 -4.46 -12.22 0.80
CA ASP A 86 -4.93 -13.34 0.01
C ASP A 86 -6.39 -13.07 -0.38
N LYS A 87 -6.55 -12.53 -1.58
CA LYS A 87 -7.85 -12.17 -2.15
C LYS A 87 -8.53 -13.36 -2.82
N ASN A 88 -7.82 -14.47 -3.02
CA ASN A 88 -8.28 -15.55 -3.86
C ASN A 88 -8.93 -16.65 -3.01
N ILE A 89 -10.22 -16.50 -2.75
CA ILE A 89 -11.03 -17.60 -2.23
C ILE A 89 -11.39 -18.52 -3.41
N SER A 90 -11.11 -19.82 -3.28
CA SER A 90 -11.51 -20.80 -4.30
C SER A 90 -13.03 -20.76 -4.54
N ALA A 91 -13.45 -20.94 -5.79
CA ALA A 91 -14.88 -20.91 -6.14
C ALA A 91 -15.72 -21.91 -5.33
N VAL A 92 -15.13 -23.05 -4.97
CA VAL A 92 -15.74 -24.07 -4.11
C VAL A 92 -16.01 -23.51 -2.70
N ASN A 93 -15.04 -22.85 -2.10
CA ASN A 93 -15.19 -22.23 -0.77
C ASN A 93 -16.16 -21.05 -0.81
N PHE A 94 -16.14 -20.26 -1.87
CA PHE A 94 -17.08 -19.15 -2.05
C PHE A 94 -18.54 -19.63 -2.17
N LYS A 95 -18.78 -20.75 -2.87
CA LYS A 95 -20.11 -21.39 -2.92
C LYS A 95 -20.58 -21.85 -1.54
N LYS A 96 -19.70 -22.47 -0.75
CA LYS A 96 -20.00 -22.90 0.63
C LYS A 96 -20.35 -21.70 1.51
N LEU A 97 -19.58 -20.61 1.43
CA LEU A 97 -19.86 -19.38 2.17
C LEU A 97 -21.20 -18.76 1.78
N ASN A 98 -21.54 -18.71 0.48
CA ASN A 98 -22.85 -18.23 0.03
C ASN A 98 -23.99 -19.10 0.54
N HIS A 99 -23.81 -20.43 0.54
CA HIS A 99 -24.83 -21.34 1.06
C HIS A 99 -25.08 -21.13 2.55
N LEU A 100 -24.00 -20.99 3.35
CA LEU A 100 -24.09 -20.66 4.77
C LEU A 100 -24.74 -19.30 5.00
N ALA A 101 -24.34 -18.28 4.23
CA ALA A 101 -24.89 -16.93 4.34
C ALA A 101 -26.40 -16.90 4.05
N ARG A 102 -26.85 -17.67 3.03
CA ARG A 102 -28.27 -17.86 2.74
C ARG A 102 -29.01 -18.55 3.88
N ARG A 103 -28.42 -19.60 4.48
CA ARG A 103 -29.02 -20.32 5.61
C ARG A 103 -29.21 -19.43 6.83
N GLU A 104 -28.21 -18.60 7.13
CA GLU A 104 -28.23 -17.64 8.25
C GLU A 104 -28.91 -16.30 7.89
N ASN A 105 -29.52 -16.20 6.71
CA ASN A 105 -30.15 -15.00 6.17
C ASN A 105 -29.31 -13.71 6.33
N CYS A 106 -28.03 -13.79 5.99
CA CYS A 106 -27.09 -12.68 6.09
C CYS A 106 -26.21 -12.56 4.84
N SER A 107 -25.45 -11.47 4.73
CA SER A 107 -24.42 -11.36 3.70
C SER A 107 -23.20 -12.22 4.05
N VAL A 108 -22.45 -12.65 3.04
CA VAL A 108 -21.18 -13.37 3.23
C VAL A 108 -20.20 -12.55 4.10
N ASP A 109 -20.20 -11.22 3.94
CA ASP A 109 -19.38 -10.30 4.73
C ASP A 109 -19.75 -10.32 6.23
N LYS A 110 -21.05 -10.29 6.53
CA LYS A 110 -21.56 -10.36 7.91
C LYS A 110 -21.31 -11.74 8.53
N LEU A 111 -21.42 -12.81 7.74
CA LEU A 111 -21.07 -14.16 8.14
C LEU A 111 -19.58 -14.26 8.53
N ILE A 112 -18.68 -13.78 7.66
CA ILE A 112 -17.23 -13.79 7.91
C ILE A 112 -16.89 -12.96 9.16
N SER A 113 -17.46 -11.76 9.29
CA SER A 113 -17.26 -10.91 10.47
C SER A 113 -17.69 -11.60 11.77
N THR A 114 -18.76 -12.40 11.73
CA THR A 114 -19.25 -13.16 12.89
C THR A 114 -18.35 -14.37 13.19
N LEU A 115 -17.87 -15.07 12.16
CA LEU A 115 -16.93 -16.18 12.29
C LEU A 115 -15.61 -15.72 12.92
N ILE A 116 -15.05 -14.59 12.47
CA ILE A 116 -13.83 -14.00 13.03
C ILE A 116 -14.03 -13.70 14.51
N LYS A 117 -15.11 -13.00 14.88
CA LYS A 117 -15.43 -12.68 16.28
C LYS A 117 -15.59 -13.91 17.16
N SER A 118 -16.23 -14.96 16.65
CA SER A 118 -16.39 -16.21 17.39
C SER A 118 -15.08 -16.97 17.55
N TYR A 119 -14.22 -16.94 16.54
CA TYR A 119 -12.90 -17.56 16.58
C TYR A 119 -11.97 -16.84 17.57
N GLU A 120 -11.93 -15.51 17.55
CA GLU A 120 -11.19 -14.68 18.51
C GLU A 120 -11.67 -14.92 19.96
N LYS A 121 -12.98 -15.04 20.17
CA LYS A 121 -13.55 -15.38 21.48
C LYS A 121 -13.21 -16.80 21.94
N GLY A 122 -13.07 -17.74 21.02
CA GLY A 122 -12.72 -19.14 21.32
C GLY A 122 -11.25 -19.34 21.71
N ILE A 123 -10.36 -18.44 21.29
CA ILE A 123 -8.93 -18.46 21.66
C ILE A 123 -8.70 -17.98 23.10
N CYS A 124 -9.62 -17.20 23.69
CA CYS A 124 -9.57 -16.75 25.07
C CYS A 124 -10.25 -17.71 26.07
N ARG A 125 -10.27 -19.02 25.81
CA ARG A 125 -10.71 -20.05 26.77
C ARG A 125 -9.59 -21.00 27.13
#